data_AF-A0AAD9CCI6-F1
#
_entry.id   AF-A0AAD9CCI6-F1
#
_cell.length_a   1.000
_cell.length_b   1.000
_cell.length_c   1.000
_cell.angle_alpha   90.00
_cell.angle_beta   90.00
_cell.angle_gamma   90.00
#
_symmetry.space_group_name_H-M   'P 1'
#
loop_
_entity.id
_entity.type
_entity.pdbx_description
1 polymer ?
#
loop_
_entity_poly.entity_id
_entity_poly.type
_entity_poly.pdbx_seq_one_letter_code
_entity_poly.pdbx_strand_id
1 'polypeptide(L)'
;MSQGRMQHLSHQDGMTWTEAQSYCREHHTDLASVRNPAENQQLVELYCREAFDNSGKWEDLDCVKKPFICYGPVVPVSMQVIKVRVEKPNGVDLNDKAFLDDMLVEAKKNLRAQGLDDNVQLAWRKQPDGEVFQKEEEKKRDDL
;
A
#
# COMPACT_ATOMS: atom_id res chain seq x y z
N MET A 1 -7.25 -0.21 26.79
CA MET A 1 -6.67 -0.73 25.54
C MET A 1 -7.73 -0.64 24.45
N SER A 2 -7.77 0.42 23.65
CA SER A 2 -8.70 0.49 22.50
C SER A 2 -8.09 -0.28 21.33
N GLN A 3 -8.54 -1.53 21.12
CA GLN A 3 -8.09 -2.45 20.07
C GLN A 3 -8.49 -1.95 18.67
N GLY A 4 -7.76 -0.99 18.11
CA GLY A 4 -7.96 -0.54 16.73
C GLY A 4 -6.64 -0.30 16.01
N ARG A 5 -6.65 -0.44 14.69
CA ARG A 5 -5.48 -0.21 13.83
C ARG A 5 -5.56 1.21 13.25
N MET A 6 -4.47 1.95 13.36
CA MET A 6 -4.30 3.25 12.73
C MET A 6 -3.98 3.06 11.24
N GLN A 7 -4.78 3.65 10.35
CA GLN A 7 -4.52 3.63 8.90
C GLN A 7 -4.10 5.02 8.41
N HIS A 8 -2.99 5.07 7.67
CA HIS A 8 -2.44 6.26 7.06
C HIS A 8 -3.08 6.53 5.69
N LEU A 9 -3.58 7.75 5.48
CA LEU A 9 -4.09 8.20 4.19
C LEU A 9 -3.44 9.54 3.83
N SER A 10 -2.63 9.54 2.77
CA SER A 10 -2.05 10.75 2.18
C SER A 10 -2.81 11.11 0.90
N HIS A 11 -3.46 12.28 0.88
CA HIS A 11 -4.02 12.87 -0.34
C HIS A 11 -3.08 13.97 -0.86
N GLN A 12 -2.77 13.98 -2.17
CA GLN A 12 -1.74 14.87 -2.75
C GLN A 12 -2.03 16.38 -2.56
N ASP A 13 -3.30 16.76 -2.47
CA ASP A 13 -3.71 18.16 -2.33
C ASP A 13 -3.95 18.62 -0.87
N GLY A 14 -3.82 17.72 0.11
CA GLY A 14 -4.19 17.99 1.50
C GLY A 14 -5.71 18.09 1.68
N MET A 15 -6.23 17.53 2.77
CA MET A 15 -7.65 17.62 3.12
C MET A 15 -7.83 18.54 4.34
N THR A 16 -8.92 19.30 4.38
CA THR A 16 -9.34 19.98 5.61
C THR A 16 -9.73 18.93 6.67
N TRP A 17 -9.73 19.34 7.94
CA TRP A 17 -10.10 18.45 9.05
C TRP A 17 -11.50 17.83 8.85
N THR A 18 -12.47 18.62 8.36
CA THR A 18 -13.84 18.16 8.12
C THR A 18 -13.92 17.14 6.97
N GLU A 19 -13.14 17.33 5.90
CA GLU A 19 -13.05 16.37 4.79
C GLU A 19 -12.39 15.06 5.25
N ALA A 20 -11.27 15.17 5.98
CA ALA A 20 -10.58 14.03 6.57
C ALA A 20 -11.49 13.24 7.54
N GLN A 21 -12.25 13.93 8.38
CA GLN A 21 -13.21 13.31 9.28
C GLN A 21 -14.33 12.60 8.52
N SER A 22 -14.91 13.27 7.53
CA SER A 22 -15.99 12.70 6.71
C SER A 22 -15.50 11.43 6.01
N TYR A 23 -14.30 11.48 5.42
CA TYR A 23 -13.64 10.33 4.82
C TYR A 23 -13.48 9.17 5.82
N CYS A 24 -12.92 9.43 7.01
CA CYS A 24 -12.72 8.36 8.00
C CYS A 24 -14.04 7.72 8.45
N ARG A 25 -15.13 8.48 8.52
CA ARG A 25 -16.45 7.95 8.90
C ARG A 25 -17.14 7.18 7.77
N GLU A 26 -16.84 7.53 6.51
CA GLU A 26 -17.34 6.81 5.35
C GLU A 26 -16.61 5.46 5.14
N HIS A 27 -15.30 5.41 5.40
CA HIS A 27 -14.46 4.25 5.09
C HIS A 27 -13.99 3.42 6.30
N HIS A 28 -14.01 4.00 7.51
CA HIS A 28 -13.50 3.40 8.75
C HIS A 28 -14.44 3.72 9.92
N THR A 29 -13.92 4.08 11.11
CA THR A 29 -14.73 4.51 12.25
C THR A 29 -14.73 6.03 12.40
N ASP A 30 -13.58 6.65 12.66
CA ASP A 30 -13.42 8.11 12.80
C ASP A 30 -11.92 8.47 12.73
N LEU A 31 -11.57 9.75 12.86
CA LEU A 31 -10.19 10.19 13.07
C LEU A 31 -9.60 9.58 14.35
N ALA A 32 -8.33 9.20 14.29
CA ALA A 32 -7.59 8.71 15.43
C ALA A 32 -7.38 9.84 16.45
N SER A 33 -7.81 9.62 17.69
CA SER A 33 -7.46 10.47 18.83
C SER A 33 -6.21 9.93 19.50
N VAL A 34 -5.20 10.76 19.71
CA VAL A 34 -4.02 10.41 20.52
C VAL A 34 -4.37 10.57 21.99
N ARG A 35 -4.44 9.47 22.74
CA ARG A 35 -4.96 9.48 24.12
C ARG A 35 -3.88 9.45 25.18
N ASN A 36 -2.64 9.13 24.82
CA ASN A 36 -1.53 9.08 25.75
C ASN A 36 -0.18 9.30 25.05
N PRO A 37 0.87 9.62 25.82
CA PRO A 37 2.21 9.85 25.29
C PRO A 37 2.81 8.66 24.53
N ALA A 38 2.48 7.42 24.90
CA ALA A 38 3.00 6.24 24.21
C ALA A 38 2.40 6.09 22.79
N GLU A 39 1.10 6.35 22.64
CA GLU A 39 0.44 6.44 21.32
C GLU A 39 1.02 7.60 20.50
N ASN A 40 1.29 8.75 21.14
CA ASN A 40 1.94 9.87 20.47
C ASN A 40 3.34 9.51 19.96
N GLN A 41 4.11 8.77 20.76
CA GLN A 41 5.44 8.33 20.38
C GLN A 41 5.41 7.33 19.22
N GLN A 42 4.47 6.38 19.21
CA GLN A 42 4.27 5.46 18.08
C GLN A 42 3.94 6.20 16.79
N LEU A 43 3.12 7.25 16.86
CA LEU A 43 2.82 8.10 15.71
C LEU A 43 4.06 8.85 15.22
N VAL A 44 4.83 9.45 16.12
CA VAL A 44 6.11 10.11 15.77
C VAL A 44 7.07 9.12 15.10
N GLU A 45 7.20 7.89 15.61
CA GLU A 45 8.05 6.87 15.00
C GLU A 45 7.58 6.43 13.60
N LEU A 46 6.27 6.40 13.34
CA LEU A 46 5.73 6.05 12.02
C LEU A 46 5.93 7.18 10.99
N TYR A 47 5.71 8.44 11.38
CA TYR A 47 5.68 9.57 10.45
C TYR A 47 6.98 10.37 10.39
N CYS A 48 7.74 10.43 11.48
CA CYS A 48 9.03 11.13 11.50
C CYS A 48 10.19 10.23 11.10
N ARG A 49 9.99 8.93 10.93
CA ARG A 49 11.01 8.05 10.33
C ARG A 49 11.16 8.26 8.82
N GLU A 50 10.11 8.73 8.16
CA GLU A 50 10.18 9.21 6.76
C GLU A 50 10.79 10.62 6.63
N ALA A 51 11.11 11.29 7.74
CA ALA A 51 11.81 12.58 7.75
C ALA A 51 13.36 12.44 7.71
N PHE A 52 13.87 11.20 7.62
CA PHE A 52 15.27 10.97 7.28
C PHE A 52 15.38 10.92 5.76
N ASP A 53 15.96 11.96 5.17
CA ASP A 53 16.50 11.80 3.84
C ASP A 53 17.56 10.68 3.84
N ASN A 54 17.91 10.12 2.68
CA ASN A 54 18.99 9.15 2.57
C ASN A 54 20.38 9.73 2.97
N SER A 55 20.44 11.00 3.39
CA SER A 55 21.63 11.67 3.89
C SER A 55 21.73 11.70 5.43
N GLY A 56 20.68 11.22 6.13
CA GLY A 56 20.65 11.12 7.59
C GLY A 56 20.51 12.48 8.29
N LYS A 57 20.00 13.51 7.60
CA LYS A 57 19.83 14.85 8.16
C LYS A 57 18.42 15.07 8.68
N TRP A 58 18.32 15.88 9.74
CA TRP A 58 17.05 16.36 10.26
C TRP A 58 16.53 17.46 9.35
N GLU A 59 15.32 17.27 8.81
CA GLU A 59 14.57 18.34 8.16
C GLU A 59 13.36 18.73 9.01
N ASP A 60 13.11 20.04 9.10
CA ASP A 60 11.89 20.58 9.69
C ASP A 60 10.72 20.28 8.74
N LEU A 61 10.01 19.18 9.01
CA LEU A 61 8.87 18.76 8.21
C LEU A 61 7.74 19.78 8.36
N ASP A 62 7.42 20.51 7.29
CA ASP A 62 6.39 21.55 7.29
C ASP A 62 5.05 20.98 7.78
N CYS A 63 4.61 21.44 8.95
CA CYS A 63 3.51 20.84 9.70
C CYS A 63 2.13 21.12 9.10
N VAL A 64 2.07 21.85 7.98
CA VAL A 64 0.83 22.31 7.34
C VAL A 64 0.19 21.24 6.45
N LYS A 65 0.97 20.28 5.91
CA LYS A 65 0.46 19.15 5.10
C LYS A 65 0.76 17.81 5.77
N LYS A 66 0.13 17.55 6.91
CA LYS A 66 0.22 16.23 7.54
C LYS A 66 -0.90 15.31 7.05
N PRO A 67 -0.61 14.02 6.86
CA PRO A 67 -1.65 13.05 6.61
C PRO A 67 -2.55 12.92 7.84
N PHE A 68 -3.80 12.53 7.61
CA PHE A 68 -4.71 12.17 8.67
C PHE A 68 -4.73 10.67 8.87
N ILE A 69 -5.17 10.25 10.05
CA ILE A 69 -5.14 8.86 10.48
C ILE A 69 -6.54 8.49 10.90
N CYS A 70 -7.08 7.44 10.32
CA CYS A 70 -8.35 6.89 10.75
C CYS A 70 -8.14 5.81 11.81
N TYR A 71 -9.00 5.81 12.82
CA TYR A 71 -9.23 4.70 13.72
C TYR A 71 -10.25 3.75 13.10
N GLY A 72 -9.99 2.45 13.17
CA GLY A 72 -10.92 1.43 12.71
C GLY A 72 -10.79 0.13 13.50
N PRO A 73 -11.81 -0.74 13.46
CA PRO A 73 -11.71 -2.09 14.01
C PRO A 73 -10.51 -2.81 13.39
N VAL A 74 -9.84 -3.66 14.16
CA VAL A 74 -8.80 -4.53 13.62
C VAL A 74 -9.49 -5.56 12.72
N VAL A 75 -9.68 -5.19 11.45
CA VAL A 75 -10.06 -6.14 10.40
C VAL A 75 -8.80 -6.94 10.07
N PRO A 76 -8.79 -8.27 10.28
CA PRO A 76 -7.64 -9.09 9.92
C PRO A 76 -7.44 -9.02 8.40
N VAL A 77 -6.41 -8.30 7.97
CA VAL A 77 -6.01 -8.28 6.57
C VAL A 77 -5.14 -9.51 6.30
N SER A 78 -5.65 -10.45 5.50
CA SER A 78 -4.86 -11.57 5.01
C SER A 78 -4.26 -11.20 3.67
N MET A 79 -2.92 -11.16 3.57
CA MET A 79 -2.25 -11.05 2.28
C MET A 79 -2.09 -12.45 1.67
N GLN A 80 -2.66 -12.63 0.49
CA GLN A 80 -2.45 -13.83 -0.32
C GLN A 80 -1.61 -13.47 -1.54
N VAL A 81 -0.66 -14.33 -1.90
CA VAL A 81 0.23 -14.11 -3.04
C VAL A 81 -0.15 -15.07 -4.16
N ILE A 82 -0.50 -14.50 -5.31
CA ILE A 82 -0.77 -15.25 -6.54
C ILE A 82 0.45 -15.09 -7.45
N LYS A 83 1.07 -16.20 -7.84
CA LYS A 83 2.19 -16.19 -8.79
C LYS A 83 1.64 -16.28 -10.22
N VAL A 84 1.95 -15.30 -11.05
CA VAL A 84 1.54 -15.24 -12.45
C VAL A 84 2.74 -15.56 -13.33
N ARG A 85 2.54 -16.38 -14.36
CA ARG A 85 3.48 -16.59 -15.46
C ARG A 85 2.85 -16.04 -16.73
N VAL A 86 3.64 -15.31 -17.51
CA VAL A 86 3.19 -14.67 -18.76
C VAL A 86 4.20 -15.00 -19.84
N GLU A 87 3.71 -15.46 -20.99
CA GLU A 87 4.53 -15.59 -22.19
C GLU A 87 4.67 -14.20 -22.83
N LYS A 88 5.90 -13.71 -22.93
CA LYS A 88 6.19 -12.37 -23.44
C LYS A 88 6.06 -12.34 -24.98
N PRO A 89 5.16 -11.52 -25.56
CA PRO A 89 5.18 -11.23 -26.98
C PRO A 89 6.44 -10.46 -27.36
N ASN A 90 6.95 -10.67 -28.58
CA ASN A 90 8.17 -10.02 -29.07
C ASN A 90 8.07 -8.49 -28.94
N GLY A 91 9.03 -7.88 -28.22
CA GLY A 91 9.15 -6.42 -28.08
C GLY A 91 8.26 -5.76 -27.04
N VAL A 92 7.43 -6.49 -26.29
CA VAL A 92 6.57 -5.91 -25.24
C VAL A 92 7.33 -5.86 -23.91
N ASP A 93 7.35 -4.70 -23.25
CA ASP A 93 7.83 -4.59 -21.88
C ASP A 93 6.69 -4.94 -20.90
N LEU A 94 6.92 -5.96 -20.06
CA LEU A 94 5.93 -6.42 -19.08
C LEU A 94 6.00 -5.62 -17.77
N ASN A 95 7.06 -4.84 -17.58
CA ASN A 95 7.23 -3.96 -16.43
C ASN A 95 6.80 -2.51 -16.73
N ASP A 96 6.24 -2.26 -17.93
CA ASP A 96 5.62 -0.97 -18.26
C ASP A 96 4.43 -0.69 -17.33
N LYS A 97 4.33 0.55 -16.86
CA LYS A 97 3.31 0.94 -15.87
C LYS A 97 1.90 0.78 -16.41
N ALA A 98 1.64 1.21 -17.65
CA ALA A 98 0.30 1.12 -18.22
C ALA A 98 -0.11 -0.34 -18.42
N PHE A 99 0.81 -1.17 -18.89
CA PHE A 99 0.59 -2.60 -19.02
C PHE A 99 0.29 -3.28 -17.66
N LEU A 100 1.07 -2.97 -16.62
CA LEU A 100 0.86 -3.50 -15.27
C LEU A 100 -0.49 -3.09 -14.68
N ASP A 101 -0.89 -1.84 -14.89
CA ASP A 101 -2.17 -1.30 -14.41
C ASP A 101 -3.35 -1.99 -15.12
N ASP A 102 -3.29 -2.11 -16.46
CA ASP A 102 -4.32 -2.79 -17.25
C ASP A 102 -4.47 -4.27 -16.84
N MET A 103 -3.37 -4.95 -16.57
CA MET A 103 -3.39 -6.34 -16.11
C MET A 103 -4.00 -6.48 -14.71
N LEU A 104 -3.78 -5.52 -13.79
CA LEU A 104 -4.46 -5.52 -12.48
C LEU A 104 -5.97 -5.30 -12.63
N VAL A 105 -6.38 -4.42 -13.54
CA VAL A 105 -7.81 -4.16 -13.84
C VAL A 105 -8.47 -5.44 -14.34
N GLU A 106 -7.87 -6.10 -15.33
CA GLU A 106 -8.41 -7.33 -15.91
C GLU A 106 -8.38 -8.50 -14.91
N ALA A 107 -7.30 -8.65 -14.14
CA ALA A 107 -7.22 -9.65 -13.08
C ALA A 107 -8.30 -9.44 -12.01
N LYS A 108 -8.53 -8.19 -11.58
CA LYS A 108 -9.57 -7.86 -10.59
C LYS A 108 -10.95 -8.25 -11.11
N LYS A 109 -11.25 -7.92 -12.37
CA LYS A 109 -12.52 -8.26 -13.02
C LYS A 109 -12.74 -9.78 -13.06
N ASN A 110 -11.72 -10.54 -13.47
CA ASN A 110 -11.81 -11.99 -13.57
C ASN A 110 -11.91 -12.68 -12.20
N LEU A 111 -11.25 -12.14 -11.18
CA LEU A 111 -11.37 -12.66 -9.81
C LEU A 111 -12.72 -12.32 -9.17
N ARG A 112 -13.28 -11.13 -9.46
CA ARG A 112 -14.65 -10.77 -9.04
C ARG A 112 -15.68 -11.73 -9.62
N ALA A 113 -15.55 -12.11 -10.89
CA ALA A 113 -16.41 -13.12 -11.51
C ALA A 113 -16.31 -14.50 -10.82
N GLN A 114 -15.23 -14.77 -10.08
CA GLN A 114 -15.00 -15.98 -9.29
C GLN A 114 -15.38 -15.82 -7.80
N GLY A 115 -16.01 -14.70 -7.42
CA GLY A 115 -16.49 -14.47 -6.06
C GLY A 115 -15.51 -13.73 -5.14
N LEU A 116 -14.51 -13.04 -5.69
CA LEU A 116 -13.66 -12.14 -4.90
C LEU A 116 -14.49 -10.98 -4.33
N ASP A 117 -14.38 -10.77 -3.02
CA ASP A 117 -15.04 -9.66 -2.30
C ASP A 117 -14.56 -8.29 -2.85
N ASP A 118 -15.47 -7.33 -2.90
CA ASP A 118 -15.20 -5.97 -3.40
C ASP A 118 -14.21 -5.19 -2.54
N ASN A 119 -14.08 -5.55 -1.27
CA ASN A 119 -13.12 -4.94 -0.35
C ASN A 119 -11.67 -5.39 -0.59
N VAL A 120 -11.43 -6.37 -1.46
CA VAL A 120 -10.08 -6.88 -1.73
C VAL A 120 -9.33 -5.96 -2.68
N GLN A 121 -8.16 -5.50 -2.23
CA GLN A 121 -7.22 -4.73 -3.03
C GLN A 121 -6.17 -5.65 -3.66
N LEU A 122 -5.92 -5.47 -4.95
CA LEU A 122 -4.87 -6.15 -5.69
C LEU A 122 -3.74 -5.16 -5.98
N ALA A 123 -2.50 -5.60 -5.77
CA ALA A 123 -1.31 -4.81 -6.05
C ALA A 123 -0.18 -5.73 -6.50
N TRP A 124 0.67 -5.20 -7.38
CA TRP A 124 1.92 -5.89 -7.72
C TRP A 124 2.89 -5.86 -6.55
N ARG A 125 3.53 -7.01 -6.31
CA ARG A 125 4.71 -7.06 -5.45
C ARG A 125 5.92 -6.67 -6.29
N LYS A 126 6.53 -5.54 -5.96
CA LYS A 126 7.85 -5.16 -6.48
C LYS A 126 8.94 -5.93 -5.75
N GLN A 127 9.94 -6.35 -6.49
CA GLN A 127 11.15 -6.94 -5.95
C GLN A 127 12.15 -5.85 -5.51
N PRO A 128 13.28 -6.20 -4.86
CA PRO A 128 14.26 -5.21 -4.42
C PRO A 128 14.86 -4.36 -5.55
N ASP A 129 14.84 -4.88 -6.78
CA ASP A 129 15.25 -4.21 -8.03
C ASP A 129 14.18 -3.23 -8.58
N GLY A 130 12.98 -3.21 -7.99
CA GLY A 130 11.85 -2.40 -8.42
C GLY A 130 10.98 -3.03 -9.52
N GLU A 131 11.39 -4.17 -10.08
CA GLU A 131 10.66 -4.89 -11.12
C GLU A 131 9.58 -5.81 -10.55
N VAL A 132 8.58 -6.13 -11.37
CA VAL A 132 7.49 -7.04 -11.03
C VAL A 132 7.72 -8.40 -11.70
N PHE A 133 7.95 -8.40 -13.01
CA PHE A 133 8.24 -9.59 -13.79
C PHE A 133 9.73 -9.77 -13.96
N GLN A 134 10.21 -10.97 -13.65
CA GLN A 134 11.57 -11.41 -13.95
C GLN A 134 11.54 -12.52 -14.98
N LYS A 135 12.58 -12.56 -15.82
CA LYS A 135 12.77 -13.67 -16.77
C LYS A 135 13.05 -14.93 -15.96
N GLU A 136 12.26 -15.97 -16.17
CA GLU A 136 12.50 -17.26 -15.56
C GLU A 136 13.79 -17.84 -16.15
N GLU A 137 14.82 -18.05 -15.31
CA GLU A 137 16.05 -18.70 -15.73
C GLU A 137 15.79 -20.18 -16.00
N GLU A 138 16.20 -20.66 -17.17
CA GLU A 138 16.18 -22.08 -17.47
C GLU A 138 17.23 -22.79 -16.60
N LYS A 139 16.78 -23.52 -15.58
CA LYS A 139 17.65 -24.49 -14.90
C LYS A 139 18.07 -25.54 -15.92
N LYS A 140 19.33 -25.49 -16.35
CA LYS A 140 19.95 -26.64 -17.04
C LYS A 140 19.83 -27.82 -16.09
N ARG A 141 19.15 -28.87 -16.55
CA ARG A 141 19.14 -30.17 -15.90
C ARG A 141 20.60 -30.64 -15.92
N ASP A 142 21.22 -30.71 -14.76
CA ASP A 142 22.49 -31.42 -14.61
C ASP A 142 22.18 -32.89 -14.94
N ASP A 143 22.46 -33.27 -16.19
CA ASP A 143 22.37 -34.64 -16.65
C ASP A 143 23.47 -35.43 -15.91
N LEU A 144 23.03 -36.35 -15.04
CA LEU A 144 23.82 -37.36 -14.32
C LEU A 144 24.19 -38.52 -15.24
#